data_AF-A0A7Y6YFK3-F1
#
_entry.id   AF-A0A7Y6YFK3-F1
#
_cell.length_a   1.000
_cell.length_b   1.000
_cell.length_c   1.000
_cell.angle_alpha   90.00
_cell.angle_beta   90.00
_cell.angle_gamma   90.00
#
_symmetry.space_group_name_H-M   'P 1'
#
loop_
_entity.id
_entity.type
_entity.pdbx_description
1 polymer ?
#
loop_
_entity_poly.entity_id
_entity_poly.type
_entity_poly.pdbx_seq_one_letter_code
_entity_poly.pdbx_strand_id
1 'polypeptide(L)'
;MKLLRRVVMFLIGVTIGTILVMYMFGDREIGCSYFPNDRVLSDLSEKQLLFTDQTQCISDCIEASGDSAFYSKVLTASDVDFSFNERGTDKNCNNYKLDFTDDRGTFTLIFKNCKDSTATIKEILLPEGIDCDCDL
;
A
#
# COMPACT_ATOMS: atom_id res chain seq x y z
N MET A 1 -47.11 30.26 -6.53
CA MET A 1 -45.69 29.81 -6.59
C MET A 1 -45.34 29.09 -5.28
N LYS A 2 -45.34 27.75 -5.26
CA LYS A 2 -45.06 26.95 -4.04
C LYS A 2 -43.83 26.04 -4.19
N LEU A 3 -43.49 25.63 -5.42
CA LEU A 3 -42.34 24.78 -5.71
C LEU A 3 -41.01 25.51 -5.53
N LEU A 4 -40.88 26.74 -6.05
CA LEU A 4 -39.65 27.53 -5.93
C LEU A 4 -39.22 27.74 -4.47
N ARG A 5 -40.18 28.09 -3.60
CA ARG A 5 -39.93 28.25 -2.16
C ARG A 5 -39.41 26.96 -1.51
N ARG A 6 -39.93 25.80 -1.93
CA ARG A 6 -39.51 24.49 -1.42
C ARG A 6 -38.09 24.14 -1.88
N VAL A 7 -37.76 24.43 -3.15
CA VAL A 7 -36.41 24.22 -3.70
C VAL A 7 -35.39 25.13 -3.01
N VAL A 8 -35.70 26.41 -2.81
CA VAL A 8 -34.79 27.35 -2.14
C VAL A 8 -34.54 26.95 -0.68
N MET A 9 -35.58 26.58 0.07
CA MET A 9 -35.40 26.09 1.45
C MET A 9 -34.58 24.80 1.51
N PHE A 10 -34.76 23.90 0.55
CA PHE A 10 -33.95 22.67 0.46
C PHE A 10 -32.48 22.99 0.17
N LEU A 11 -32.21 23.87 -0.80
CA LEU A 11 -30.84 24.27 -1.16
C LEU A 11 -30.10 24.95 -0.02
N ILE A 12 -30.79 25.77 0.80
CA ILE A 12 -30.20 26.36 2.02
C ILE A 12 -29.81 25.27 3.02
N GLY A 13 -30.66 24.25 3.21
CA GLY A 13 -30.32 23.13 4.09
C GLY A 13 -29.13 22.32 3.56
N VAL A 14 -29.10 22.06 2.25
CA VAL A 14 -27.99 21.36 1.60
C VAL A 14 -26.69 22.17 1.71
N THR A 15 -26.71 23.48 1.45
CA THR A 15 -25.48 24.29 1.55
C THR A 15 -24.94 24.35 2.96
N ILE A 16 -25.80 24.54 3.97
CA ILE A 16 -25.38 24.50 5.38
C ILE A 16 -24.82 23.12 5.74
N GLY A 17 -25.48 22.04 5.30
CA GLY A 17 -25.01 20.67 5.51
C GLY A 17 -23.65 20.41 4.86
N THR A 18 -23.46 20.84 3.61
CA THR A 18 -22.19 20.67 2.89
C THR A 18 -21.07 21.48 3.55
N ILE A 19 -21.32 22.70 4.00
CA ILE A 19 -20.33 23.52 4.75
C ILE A 19 -19.91 22.79 6.03
N LEU A 20 -20.86 22.21 6.77
CA LEU A 20 -20.56 21.47 7.99
C LEU A 20 -19.71 20.22 7.70
N VAL A 21 -20.08 19.45 6.67
CA VAL A 21 -19.29 18.28 6.25
C VAL A 21 -17.88 18.69 5.83
N MET A 22 -17.72 19.76 5.03
CA MET A 22 -16.41 20.27 4.64
C MET A 22 -15.59 20.73 5.84
N TYR A 23 -16.20 21.35 6.85
CA TYR A 23 -15.49 21.72 8.08
C TYR A 23 -15.05 20.50 8.91
N MET A 24 -15.87 19.44 8.96
CA MET A 24 -15.54 18.24 9.73
C MET A 24 -14.51 17.32 9.05
N PHE A 25 -14.54 17.25 7.72
CA PHE A 25 -13.81 16.26 6.93
C PHE A 25 -12.86 16.84 5.88
N GLY A 26 -12.84 18.16 5.67
CA GLY A 26 -12.12 18.80 4.55
C GLY A 26 -10.60 18.65 4.58
N ASP A 27 -10.01 18.63 5.78
CA ASP A 27 -8.55 18.51 5.95
C ASP A 27 -8.11 17.05 6.21
N ARG A 28 -9.03 16.08 6.14
CA ARG A 28 -8.67 14.68 6.32
C ARG A 28 -8.29 14.08 4.98
N GLU A 29 -7.13 13.46 4.91
CA GLU A 29 -6.79 12.52 3.84
C GLU A 29 -7.70 11.30 3.97
N ILE A 30 -8.89 11.37 3.34
CA ILE A 30 -9.78 10.21 3.23
C ILE A 30 -9.18 9.31 2.15
N GLY A 31 -8.18 8.51 2.53
CA GLY A 31 -7.73 7.40 1.71
C GLY A 31 -8.90 6.45 1.48
N CYS A 32 -9.21 6.16 0.21
CA CYS A 32 -10.23 5.18 -0.15
C CYS A 32 -9.71 3.74 0.08
N SER A 33 -9.43 3.37 1.33
CA SER A 33 -8.87 2.05 1.73
C SER A 33 -9.75 0.84 1.42
N TYR A 34 -10.87 1.05 0.73
CA TYR A 34 -11.75 -0.01 0.27
C TYR A 34 -11.23 -0.72 -0.99
N PHE A 35 -10.38 -0.08 -1.79
CA PHE A 35 -9.88 -0.68 -3.03
C PHE A 35 -9.06 -1.95 -2.75
N PRO A 36 -9.13 -2.97 -3.62
CA PRO A 36 -8.40 -4.22 -3.42
C PRO A 36 -6.90 -4.02 -3.18
N ASN A 37 -6.28 -3.08 -3.90
CA ASN A 37 -4.88 -2.70 -3.73
C ASN A 37 -4.60 -2.27 -2.28
N ASP A 38 -5.26 -1.20 -1.84
CA ASP A 38 -5.06 -0.60 -0.52
C ASP A 38 -5.35 -1.57 0.63
N ARG A 39 -6.27 -2.53 0.43
CA ARG A 39 -6.51 -3.58 1.43
C ARG A 39 -5.34 -4.52 1.61
N VAL A 40 -4.70 -4.95 0.52
CA VAL A 40 -3.51 -5.82 0.60
C VAL A 40 -2.37 -5.05 1.24
N LEU A 41 -2.16 -3.81 0.81
CA LEU A 41 -1.16 -2.91 1.38
C LEU A 41 -1.36 -2.66 2.88
N SER A 42 -2.60 -2.35 3.30
CA SER A 42 -2.95 -2.16 4.70
C SER A 42 -2.72 -3.43 5.53
N ASP A 43 -3.16 -4.60 5.04
CA ASP A 43 -2.95 -5.87 5.73
C ASP A 43 -1.46 -6.22 5.87
N LEU A 44 -0.64 -5.92 4.86
CA LEU A 44 0.82 -6.07 4.93
C LEU A 44 1.45 -5.07 5.91
N SER A 45 0.96 -3.84 5.96
CA SER A 45 1.48 -2.77 6.84
C SER A 45 1.23 -3.02 8.33
N GLU A 46 0.16 -3.73 8.68
CA GLU A 46 -0.17 -4.10 10.06
C GLU A 46 0.64 -5.29 10.58
N LYS A 47 1.32 -6.03 9.68
CA LYS A 47 2.06 -7.25 10.01
C LYS A 47 3.53 -6.97 10.25
N GLN A 48 4.15 -7.83 11.05
CA GLN A 48 5.59 -7.81 11.23
C GLN A 48 6.28 -8.29 9.95
N LEU A 49 7.12 -7.43 9.37
CA LEU A 49 7.95 -7.77 8.21
C LEU A 49 9.13 -8.65 8.62
N LEU A 50 9.28 -9.78 7.95
CA LEU A 50 10.39 -10.71 8.08
C LEU A 50 11.23 -10.70 6.81
N PHE A 51 12.54 -10.74 6.97
CA PHE A 51 13.51 -10.73 5.88
C PHE A 51 14.20 -12.08 5.82
N THR A 52 14.42 -12.59 4.61
CA THR A 52 15.39 -13.66 4.35
C THR A 52 16.79 -13.08 4.26
N ASP A 53 17.83 -13.89 4.46
CA ASP A 53 19.23 -13.46 4.39
C ASP A 53 19.55 -12.70 3.09
N GLN A 54 19.00 -13.17 1.96
CA GLN A 54 19.10 -12.53 0.65
C GLN A 54 18.47 -11.13 0.65
N THR A 55 17.21 -11.03 1.08
CA THR A 55 16.48 -9.76 1.08
C THR A 55 17.03 -8.78 2.10
N GLN A 56 17.62 -9.26 3.18
CA GLN A 56 18.32 -8.42 4.15
C GLN A 56 19.58 -7.82 3.53
N CYS A 57 20.40 -8.61 2.83
CA CYS A 57 21.55 -8.10 2.08
C CYS A 57 21.15 -7.04 1.04
N ILE A 58 20.09 -7.30 0.25
CA ILE A 58 19.61 -6.32 -0.74
C ILE A 58 19.11 -5.05 -0.05
N SER A 59 18.42 -5.18 1.08
CA SER A 59 17.98 -4.03 1.90
C SER A 59 19.17 -3.21 2.39
N ASP A 60 20.23 -3.86 2.85
CA ASP A 60 21.47 -3.21 3.28
C ASP A 60 22.14 -2.48 2.12
N CYS A 61 22.21 -3.10 0.94
CA CYS A 61 22.82 -2.54 -0.26
C CYS A 61 22.12 -1.26 -0.75
N ILE A 62 20.78 -1.22 -0.70
CA ILE A 62 20.00 -0.03 -1.11
C ILE A 62 19.81 1.00 0.01
N GLU A 63 20.56 0.85 1.12
CA GLU A 63 20.45 1.65 2.35
C GLU A 63 19.03 1.68 2.94
N ALA A 64 18.21 0.67 2.65
CA ALA A 64 16.87 0.50 3.21
C ALA A 64 16.86 -0.32 4.51
N SER A 65 18.01 -0.85 4.94
CA SER A 65 18.11 -1.64 6.15
C SER A 65 17.92 -0.78 7.40
N GLY A 66 16.91 -1.12 8.19
CA GLY A 66 16.52 -0.35 9.37
C GLY A 66 15.73 0.92 9.07
N ASP A 67 15.57 1.32 7.80
CA ASP A 67 14.69 2.43 7.44
C ASP A 67 13.25 1.94 7.28
N SER A 68 12.49 2.01 8.38
CA SER A 68 11.06 1.76 8.36
C SER A 68 10.31 2.69 7.41
N ALA A 69 10.89 3.84 7.03
CA ALA A 69 10.26 4.77 6.10
C ALA A 69 10.24 4.24 4.66
N PHE A 70 11.30 3.54 4.21
CA PHE A 70 11.31 2.95 2.87
C PHE A 70 10.20 1.90 2.72
N TYR A 71 10.15 0.93 3.63
CA TYR A 71 9.12 -0.11 3.61
C TYR A 71 7.72 0.44 3.86
N SER A 72 7.57 1.50 4.68
CA SER A 72 6.29 2.19 4.82
C SER A 72 5.85 2.86 3.51
N LYS A 73 6.76 3.48 2.76
CA LYS A 73 6.45 4.05 1.44
C LYS A 73 6.07 2.99 0.43
N VAL A 74 6.82 1.88 0.38
CA VAL A 74 6.48 0.71 -0.45
C VAL A 74 5.06 0.26 -0.12
N LEU A 75 4.75 0.06 1.16
CA LEU A 75 3.42 -0.41 1.58
C LEU A 75 2.32 0.65 1.50
N THR A 76 2.61 1.89 1.10
CA THR A 76 1.59 2.93 0.91
C THR A 76 1.37 3.28 -0.56
N ALA A 77 2.41 3.15 -1.39
CA ALA A 77 2.42 3.65 -2.77
C ALA A 77 2.73 2.59 -3.84
N SER A 78 2.84 1.31 -3.48
CA SER A 78 3.01 0.23 -4.47
C SER A 78 1.70 -0.14 -5.16
N ASP A 79 1.81 -0.69 -6.36
CA ASP A 79 0.71 -1.35 -7.05
C ASP A 79 0.81 -2.87 -6.86
N VAL A 80 -0.30 -3.51 -6.52
CA VAL A 80 -0.38 -4.96 -6.31
C VAL A 80 -0.78 -5.64 -7.61
N ASP A 81 0.10 -6.49 -8.12
CA ASP A 81 -0.17 -7.28 -9.31
C ASP A 81 -1.06 -8.49 -8.97
N PHE A 82 -2.38 -8.30 -9.05
CA PHE A 82 -3.36 -9.37 -8.84
C PHE A 82 -3.35 -10.45 -9.93
N SER A 83 -2.67 -10.22 -11.06
CA SER A 83 -2.52 -11.23 -12.11
C SER A 83 -1.44 -12.26 -11.75
N PHE A 84 -0.56 -11.93 -10.81
CA PHE A 84 0.42 -12.83 -10.22
C PHE A 84 -0.27 -13.94 -9.41
N ASN A 85 -0.51 -15.08 -10.04
CA ASN A 85 -1.21 -16.21 -9.44
C ASN A 85 -0.25 -17.22 -8.79
N GLU A 86 0.61 -16.75 -7.89
CA GLU A 86 1.45 -17.64 -7.08
C GLU A 86 0.79 -17.87 -5.72
N ARG A 87 -0.14 -18.83 -5.68
CA ARG A 87 -0.70 -19.31 -4.40
C ARG A 87 0.47 -19.84 -3.57
N GLY A 88 0.61 -19.35 -2.33
CA GLY A 88 1.62 -19.86 -1.43
C GLY A 88 1.47 -21.38 -1.30
N THR A 89 2.59 -22.09 -1.16
CA THR A 89 2.61 -23.55 -0.96
C THR A 89 1.76 -23.96 0.26
N ASP A 90 1.56 -23.04 1.20
CA ASP A 90 0.77 -23.20 2.40
C ASP A 90 -0.67 -22.71 2.22
N LYS A 91 -1.64 -23.50 2.66
CA LYS A 91 -3.10 -23.20 2.59
C LYS A 91 -3.51 -21.88 3.28
N ASN A 92 -2.64 -21.32 4.13
CA ASN A 92 -2.88 -20.13 4.93
C ASN A 92 -2.01 -18.92 4.53
N CYS A 93 -1.20 -19.03 3.47
CA CYS A 93 -0.36 -17.93 3.01
C CYS A 93 -0.56 -17.66 1.52
N ASN A 94 -0.58 -16.39 1.14
CA ASN A 94 -0.66 -15.94 -0.25
C ASN A 94 0.61 -15.16 -0.59
N ASN A 95 1.11 -15.29 -1.81
CA ASN A 95 2.17 -14.41 -2.28
C ASN A 95 1.54 -13.23 -3.03
N TYR A 96 2.05 -12.03 -2.79
CA TYR A 96 1.68 -10.81 -3.50
C TYR A 96 2.93 -10.22 -4.13
N LYS A 97 2.82 -9.85 -5.40
CA LYS A 97 3.84 -9.09 -6.10
C LYS A 97 3.45 -7.61 -6.05
N LEU A 98 4.35 -6.78 -5.52
CA LEU A 98 4.19 -5.35 -5.37
C LEU A 98 5.21 -4.65 -6.27
N ASP A 99 4.74 -3.75 -7.11
CA ASP A 99 5.59 -2.91 -7.96
C ASP A 99 5.61 -1.48 -7.38
N PHE A 100 6.78 -1.07 -6.89
CA PHE A 100 7.01 0.25 -6.28
C PHE A 100 7.88 1.09 -7.20
N THR A 101 7.41 2.27 -7.60
CA THR A 101 8.20 3.20 -8.43
C THR A 101 8.64 4.40 -7.61
N ASP A 102 9.95 4.63 -7.60
CA ASP A 102 10.62 5.75 -6.93
C ASP A 102 11.53 6.48 -7.93
N ASP A 103 12.19 7.56 -7.50
CA ASP A 103 13.15 8.32 -8.31
C ASP A 103 14.31 7.46 -8.84
N ARG A 104 14.58 6.33 -8.18
CA ARG A 104 15.62 5.35 -8.52
C ARG A 104 15.18 4.29 -9.53
N GLY A 105 13.89 4.23 -9.87
CA GLY A 105 13.30 3.23 -10.76
C GLY A 105 12.22 2.38 -10.11
N THR A 106 11.79 1.33 -10.81
CA THR A 106 10.76 0.40 -10.35
C THR A 106 11.38 -0.80 -9.63
N PHE A 107 11.06 -0.94 -8.35
CA PHE A 107 11.36 -2.09 -7.51
C PHE A 107 10.18 -3.06 -7.55
N THR A 108 10.43 -4.33 -7.81
CA THR A 108 9.41 -5.38 -7.68
C THR A 108 9.72 -6.21 -6.45
N LEU A 109 8.78 -6.29 -5.50
CA LEU A 109 8.91 -7.04 -4.27
C LEU A 109 7.88 -8.16 -4.21
N ILE A 110 8.30 -9.35 -3.81
CA ILE A 110 7.40 -10.49 -3.61
C ILE A 110 7.24 -10.74 -2.10
N PHE A 111 6.03 -10.53 -1.60
CA PHE A 111 5.66 -10.74 -0.20
C PHE A 111 4.91 -12.05 -0.03
N LYS A 112 5.35 -12.91 0.88
CA LYS A 112 4.57 -14.03 1.44
C LYS A 112 3.76 -13.50 2.62
N ASN A 113 2.47 -13.34 2.41
CA ASN A 113 1.52 -12.88 3.41
C ASN A 113 0.80 -14.06 4.05
N CYS A 114 1.05 -14.32 5.34
CA CYS A 114 0.40 -15.38 6.08
C CYS A 114 -0.75 -14.83 6.94
N LYS A 115 -1.66 -15.71 7.39
CA LYS A 115 -2.73 -15.33 8.33
C LYS A 115 -2.23 -15.05 9.74
N ASP A 116 -1.09 -15.61 10.09
CA ASP A 116 -0.37 -15.22 11.30
C ASP A 116 0.13 -13.79 11.10
N SER A 117 0.27 -12.98 12.16
CA SER A 117 0.56 -11.53 12.09
C SER A 117 1.93 -11.15 11.51
N THR A 118 2.46 -11.93 10.58
CA THR A 118 3.76 -11.82 9.92
C THR A 118 3.62 -11.84 8.41
N ALA A 119 4.46 -11.05 7.74
CA ALA A 119 4.62 -11.03 6.30
C ALA A 119 6.11 -11.16 5.98
N THR A 120 6.49 -12.04 5.06
CA THR A 120 7.91 -12.29 4.73
C THR A 120 8.22 -11.82 3.33
N ILE A 121 9.32 -11.08 3.15
CA ILE A 121 9.80 -10.70 1.82
C ILE A 121 10.60 -11.88 1.27
N LYS A 122 10.14 -12.44 0.15
CA LYS A 122 10.77 -13.58 -0.52
C LYS A 122 11.86 -13.14 -1.47
N GLU A 123 11.57 -12.14 -2.29
CA GLU A 123 12.41 -11.72 -3.41
C GLU A 123 12.24 -10.22 -3.64
N ILE A 124 13.33 -9.56 -4.04
CA ILE A 124 13.37 -8.15 -4.41
C ILE A 124 14.11 -8.08 -5.74
N LEU A 125 13.43 -7.61 -6.79
CA LEU A 125 14.04 -7.31 -8.08
C LEU A 125 14.34 -5.81 -8.13
N LEU A 126 15.61 -5.49 -8.39
CA LEU A 126 16.13 -4.14 -8.44
C LEU A 126 15.92 -3.52 -9.82
N PRO A 127 15.76 -2.18 -9.90
CA PRO A 127 15.68 -1.46 -11.18
C PRO A 127 17.01 -1.53 -11.95
N GLU A 128 16.94 -1.32 -13.27
CA GLU A 128 18.12 -1.28 -14.14
C GLU A 128 19.11 -0.19 -13.67
N GLY A 129 20.32 -0.61 -13.28
CA GLY A 129 21.40 0.28 -12.85
C GLY A 129 21.79 0.20 -11.37
N ILE A 130 21.05 -0.57 -10.57
CA ILE A 130 21.45 -0.93 -9.20
C ILE A 130 21.83 -2.41 -9.20
N ASP A 131 23.09 -2.68 -8.89
CA ASP A 131 23.61 -4.04 -8.77
C ASP A 131 24.07 -4.27 -7.34
N CYS A 132 23.51 -5.29 -6.71
CA CYS A 132 23.84 -5.69 -5.34
C CYS A 132 24.43 -7.09 -5.40
N ASP A 133 25.67 -7.23 -4.95
CA ASP A 133 26.38 -8.51 -4.86
C ASP A 133 25.85 -9.31 -3.65
N CYS A 134 24.59 -9.73 -3.76
CA CYS A 134 23.85 -10.48 -2.75
C CYS A 134 23.57 -11.89 -3.29
N ASP A 135 24.64 -12.64 -3.54
CA ASP A 135 24.54 -14.07 -3.80
C ASP A 135 24.11 -14.82 -2.52
N LEU A 136 23.12 -15.72 -2.63
CA LEU A 136 22.98 -16.88 -1.73
C LEU A 136 23.44 -18.14 -2.45
#